data_AF-A0AAU8NIB0-F1
#
_entry.id   AF-A0AAU8NIB0-F1
#
_cell.length_a   1.000
_cell.length_b   1.000
_cell.length_c   1.000
_cell.angle_alpha   90.00
_cell.angle_beta   90.00
_cell.angle_gamma   90.00
#
_symmetry.space_group_name_H-M   'P 1'
#
loop_
_entity.id
_entity.type
_entity.pdbx_description
1 polymer ?
#
loop_
_entity_poly.entity_id
_entity_poly.type
_entity_poly.pdbx_seq_one_letter_code
_entity_poly.pdbx_strand_id
1 'polypeptide(L)' 'MISFIRRLKSARHHHEFRVYVFESSSLKRFVVVEIILGYLVYEIALYLCHNDLLAGASSWAGTEGVKRLPLLFRRIVGV' A
#
# COMPACT_ATOMS: atom_id res chain seq x y z
N MET A 1 0.92 -17.30 -38.50
CA MET A 1 1.76 -16.70 -37.44
C MET A 1 2.20 -15.26 -37.74
N ILE A 2 2.67 -14.94 -38.97
CA ILE A 2 3.18 -13.61 -39.36
C ILE A 2 2.11 -12.49 -39.32
N SER A 3 0.84 -12.81 -39.60
CA SER A 3 -0.27 -11.84 -39.55
C SER A 3 -0.54 -11.29 -38.15
N PHE A 4 -0.34 -12.11 -37.11
CA PHE A 4 -0.52 -11.72 -35.72
C PHE A 4 0.59 -10.76 -35.25
N ILE A 5 1.83 -11.03 -35.66
CA ILE A 5 2.99 -10.17 -35.39
C ILE A 5 2.82 -8.81 -36.08
N ARG A 6 2.28 -8.76 -37.31
CA ARG A 6 1.95 -7.49 -38.00
C ARG A 6 0.86 -6.69 -37.27
N ARG A 7 -0.17 -7.35 -36.74
CA ARG A 7 -1.23 -6.68 -35.93
C ARG A 7 -0.68 -6.07 -34.65
N LEU A 8 0.18 -6.80 -33.93
CA LEU A 8 0.84 -6.28 -32.72
C LEU A 8 1.78 -5.10 -33.03
N LYS A 9 2.50 -5.16 -34.15
CA LYS A 9 3.36 -4.05 -34.60
C LYS A 9 2.55 -2.81 -34.99
N SER A 10 1.36 -2.97 -35.57
CA SER A 10 0.44 -1.87 -35.87
C SER A 10 -0.13 -1.23 -34.60
N ALA A 11 -0.46 -2.02 -33.58
CA ALA A 11 -0.94 -1.51 -32.29
C ALA A 11 0.12 -0.67 -31.55
N ARG A 12 1.41 -0.93 -31.82
CA ARG A 12 2.54 -0.18 -31.23
C ARG A 12 2.82 1.16 -31.92
N HIS A 13 2.12 1.47 -33.01
CA HIS A 13 2.33 2.68 -33.82
C HIS A 13 1.27 3.77 -33.62
N HIS A 14 0.40 3.64 -32.62
CA HIS A 14 -0.47 4.72 -32.16
C HIS A 14 0.30 5.63 -31.19
N HIS A 15 1.21 6.44 -31.74
CA HIS A 15 1.78 7.60 -31.06
C HIS A 15 0.74 8.74 -31.08
N GLU A 16 -0.44 8.49 -30.54
CA GLU A 16 -1.43 9.54 -30.35
C GLU A 16 -0.98 10.39 -29.15
N PHE A 17 -0.62 11.64 -29.43
CA PHE A 17 -0.23 12.61 -28.42
C PHE A 17 -1.46 12.91 -27.53
N ARG A 18 -1.53 12.28 -26.36
CA ARG A 18 -2.62 12.48 -25.40
C ARG A 18 -2.33 13.70 -24.55
N VAL A 19 -3.09 14.76 -24.77
CA VAL A 19 -3.04 15.98 -23.97
C VAL A 19 -4.14 15.91 -22.91
N TYR A 20 -3.74 15.96 -21.65
CA TYR A 20 -4.66 16.06 -20.52
C TYR A 20 -4.72 17.52 -20.09
N VAL A 21 -5.87 18.16 -20.27
CA VAL A 21 -6.11 19.52 -19.80
C VAL A 21 -6.85 19.42 -18.47
N PHE A 22 -6.20 19.85 -17.41
CA PHE A 22 -6.80 19.93 -16.08
C PHE A 22 -7.16 21.37 -15.77
N GLU A 23 -8.38 21.56 -15.29
CA GLU A 23 -8.78 22.86 -14.78
C GLU A 23 -8.03 23.17 -13.47
N SER A 24 -7.54 24.40 -13.33
CA SER A 24 -6.78 24.82 -12.14
C SER A 24 -7.61 24.71 -10.85
N SER A 25 -8.93 24.85 -10.94
CA SER A 25 -9.87 24.66 -9.83
C SER A 25 -9.90 23.21 -9.34
N SER A 26 -9.86 22.25 -10.25
CA SER A 26 -9.81 20.81 -9.96
C SER A 26 -8.52 20.40 -9.28
N LEU A 27 -7.38 20.94 -9.73
CA LEU A 27 -6.09 20.75 -9.08
C LEU A 27 -6.08 21.29 -7.64
N LYS A 28 -6.61 22.50 -7.43
CA LYS A 28 -6.72 23.09 -6.08
C LYS A 28 -7.58 22.22 -5.16
N ARG A 29 -8.73 21.74 -5.63
CA ARG A 29 -9.61 20.86 -4.86
C ARG A 29 -8.93 19.54 -4.51
N PHE A 30 -8.21 18.95 -5.47
CA PHE A 30 -7.44 17.73 -5.23
C PHE A 30 -6.39 17.92 -4.13
N VAL A 31 -5.59 18.99 -4.21
CA VAL A 31 -4.57 19.31 -3.20
C VAL A 31 -5.19 19.52 -1.83
N VAL A 32 -6.32 20.23 -1.74
CA VAL A 32 -7.02 20.44 -0.45
C VAL A 32 -7.50 19.11 0.14
N VAL A 33 -8.08 18.22 -0.67
CA VAL A 33 -8.51 16.90 -0.19
C VAL A 33 -7.32 16.07 0.27
N GLU A 34 -6.22 16.07 -0.48
CA GLU A 34 -5.01 15.32 -0.14
C GLU A 34 -4.40 15.78 1.19
N ILE A 35 -4.37 17.09 1.44
CA ILE A 35 -3.88 17.65 2.70
C ILE A 35 -4.78 17.22 3.88
N ILE A 36 -6.10 17.28 3.70
CA ILE A 36 -7.06 16.86 4.75
C ILE A 36 -6.93 15.36 5.02
N LEU A 37 -6.85 14.55 3.97
CA LEU A 37 -6.71 13.10 4.08
C LEU A 37 -5.37 12.74 4.74
N GLY A 38 -4.28 13.38 4.32
CA GLY A 38 -2.96 13.21 4.90
C GLY A 38 -2.92 13.57 6.37
N TYR A 39 -3.58 14.66 6.76
CA TYR A 39 -3.71 15.06 8.17
C TYR A 39 -4.51 14.04 8.99
N LEU A 40 -5.66 13.57 8.48
CA LEU A 40 -6.45 12.53 9.14
C LEU A 40 -5.65 11.24 9.34
N VAL A 41 -4.93 10.79 8.31
CA VAL A 41 -4.07 9.60 8.39
C VAL A 41 -2.96 9.80 9.41
N TYR A 42 -2.33 10.97 9.43
CA TYR A 42 -1.30 11.31 10.42
C TYR A 42 -1.82 11.25 11.84
N GLU A 43 -2.96 11.88 12.14
CA GLU A 43 -3.58 11.86 13.47
C GLU A 43 -3.98 10.45 13.91
N ILE A 44 -4.53 9.63 13.00
CA ILE A 44 -4.85 8.22 13.29
C ILE A 44 -3.57 7.43 13.58
N ALA A 45 -2.53 7.62 12.77
CA ALA A 45 -1.25 6.95 12.97
C ALA A 45 -0.63 7.34 14.32
N LEU A 46 -0.67 8.62 14.67
CA LEU A 46 -0.21 9.12 15.97
C LEU A 46 -1.02 8.52 17.11
N TYR A 47 -2.35 8.48 16.99
CA TYR A 47 -3.20 7.89 18.01
C TYR A 47 -2.94 6.39 18.22
N LEU A 48 -2.62 5.66 17.15
CA LEU A 48 -2.26 4.23 17.22
C LEU A 48 -0.85 4.02 17.77
N CYS A 49 0.12 4.83 17.34
CA CYS A 49 1.52 4.73 17.74
C CYS A 49 1.78 5.28 19.15
N HIS A 50 0.98 6.23 19.62
CA HIS A 50 1.03 6.78 20.98
C HIS A 50 0.24 5.94 21.98
N ASN A 51 -0.51 4.93 21.51
CA ASN A 51 -1.21 4.01 22.39
C ASN A 51 -0.19 3.05 22.98
N ASP A 52 0.33 3.38 24.16
CA ASP A 52 1.17 2.51 25.01
C ASP A 52 0.55 1.11 25.17
N LEU A 53 -0.78 1.00 25.05
CA LEU A 53 -1.51 -0.26 25.13
C LEU A 53 -1.32 -1.12 23.87
N LEU A 54 -1.24 -0.51 22.68
CA LEU A 54 -1.03 -1.22 21.41
C LEU A 54 0.45 -1.54 21.21
N ALA A 55 1.33 -0.61 21.60
CA ALA A 55 2.77 -0.87 21.73
C ALA A 55 3.04 -1.98 22.76
N GLY A 56 2.39 -1.93 23.92
CA GLY A 56 2.49 -2.94 24.98
C GLY A 56 1.93 -4.30 24.55
N ALA A 57 0.74 -4.32 23.93
CA ALA A 57 0.12 -5.55 23.44
C ALA A 57 0.90 -6.19 22.29
N SER A 58 1.41 -5.39 21.34
CA SER A 58 2.27 -5.91 20.26
C SER A 58 3.62 -6.39 20.76
N SER A 59 4.24 -5.67 21.71
CA SER A 59 5.49 -6.10 22.36
C SER A 59 5.31 -7.38 23.19
N TRP A 60 4.18 -7.50 23.89
CA TRP A 60 3.82 -8.72 24.62
C TRP A 60 3.55 -9.88 23.67
N ALA A 61 2.74 -9.67 22.63
CA ALA A 61 2.43 -10.68 21.61
C ALA A 61 3.69 -11.14 20.85
N GLY A 62 4.60 -10.22 20.54
CA GLY A 62 5.89 -10.55 19.93
C GLY A 62 6.76 -11.38 20.86
N THR A 63 6.93 -10.96 22.12
CA THR A 63 7.77 -11.67 23.11
C THR A 63 7.21 -13.06 23.43
N GLU A 64 5.91 -13.15 23.69
CA GLU A 64 5.24 -14.40 24.03
C GLU A 64 5.11 -15.31 22.80
N GLY A 65 4.93 -14.74 21.61
CA GLY A 65 4.98 -15.43 20.33
C GLY A 65 6.34 -16.06 20.04
N VAL A 66 7.44 -15.32 20.24
CA VAL A 66 8.81 -15.82 20.07
C VAL A 66 9.16 -16.91 21.08
N LYS A 67 8.67 -16.82 22.32
CA LYS A 67 8.83 -17.91 23.29
C LYS A 67 8.09 -19.18 22.89
N ARG A 68 6.96 -19.07 22.21
CA ARG A 68 6.12 -20.20 21.78
C ARG A 68 6.48 -20.71 20.38
N LEU A 69 7.28 -19.96 19.62
CA LEU A 69 7.79 -20.35 18.29
C LEU A 69 8.53 -21.71 18.30
N PRO A 70 9.43 -22.04 19.25
CA PRO A 70 10.10 -23.35 19.30
C PRO A 70 9.13 -24.53 19.45
N LEU A 71 8.05 -24.36 20.21
CA LEU A 71 7.01 -25.37 20.41
C LEU A 71 6.18 -25.57 19.14
N LEU A 72 5.85 -24.47 18.45
CA LEU A 72 5.19 -24.51 17.14
C LEU A 72 6.10 -25.15 16.08
N PHE A 73 7.38 -24.80 16.05
CA PHE A 73 8.36 -25.39 15.13
C PHE A 73 8.51 -26.90 15.35
N ARG A 74 8.59 -27.38 16.60
CA ARG A 74 8.60 -28.83 16.89
C ARG A 74 7.33 -29.52 16.40
N ARG A 75 6.17 -28.91 16.64
CA ARG A 75 4.87 -29.41 16.19
C ARG A 75 4.74 -29.46 14.66
N ILE A 76 5.35 -28.51 13.96
CA ILE A 76 5.35 -28.43 12.49
C ILE A 76 6.35 -29.43 11.87
N VAL A 77 7.52 -29.62 12.50
CA VAL A 77 8.57 -30.54 12.04
C VAL A 77 8.26 -32.00 12.42
N GLY A 78 7.24 -32.24 13.25
CA GLY A 78 6.77 -33.59 13.59
C GLY A 78 7.69 -34.36 14.53
N VAL A 79 8.42 -33.64 15.40
CA VAL A 79 9.25 -34.20 16.48
C VAL A 79 8.58 -33.97 17.83
#